data_AF-A0A957N393-F1
#
_entry.id   AF-A0A957N393-F1
#
_cell.length_a   1.000
_cell.length_b   1.000
_cell.length_c   1.000
_cell.angle_alpha   90.00
_cell.angle_beta   90.00
_cell.angle_gamma   90.00
#
_symmetry.space_group_name_H-M   'P 1'
#
loop_
_entity.id
_entity.type
_entity.pdbx_description
1 polymer ?
#
loop_
_entity_poly.entity_id
_entity_poly.type
_entity_poly.pdbx_seq_one_letter_code
_entity_poly.pdbx_strand_id
1 'polypeptide(L)'
;MANRTIFKSVLSAIVAGGLVLPAATPAQDNDDANADLRSNAVCMLRPFGDVPQVPVARRGQPFRILTIERAASGLEAKGFTRVDCTVADLVLAGKRAGWRDEICELASKGNEAVQNQLERAYGERPAVLCAMAEAVAGQWERPGRGSGE
;
A
#
# COMPACT_ATOMS: atom_id res chain seq x y z
N MET A 1 22.28 -57.20 1.65
CA MET A 1 20.93 -57.41 1.10
C MET A 1 20.59 -56.19 0.25
N ALA A 2 20.57 -56.35 -1.06
CA ALA A 2 20.44 -55.28 -2.04
C ALA A 2 18.97 -55.09 -2.42
N ASN A 3 18.45 -53.88 -2.31
CA ASN A 3 17.08 -53.55 -2.71
C ASN A 3 17.15 -52.67 -3.97
N ARG A 4 16.89 -53.28 -5.13
CA ARG A 4 16.84 -52.62 -6.45
C ARG A 4 15.39 -52.30 -6.78
N THR A 5 15.02 -51.03 -6.72
CA THR A 5 13.69 -50.56 -7.15
C THR A 5 13.75 -50.12 -8.61
N ILE A 6 12.97 -50.80 -9.44
CA ILE A 6 12.83 -50.62 -10.88
C ILE A 6 11.90 -49.41 -11.12
N PHE A 7 12.43 -48.29 -11.61
CA PHE A 7 11.61 -47.18 -12.11
C PHE A 7 11.31 -47.40 -13.59
N LYS A 8 10.04 -47.68 -13.89
CA LYS A 8 9.50 -47.79 -15.24
C LYS A 8 9.37 -46.39 -15.85
N SER A 9 10.07 -46.17 -16.96
CA SER A 9 9.90 -45.02 -17.84
C SER A 9 8.48 -44.99 -18.40
N VAL A 10 7.75 -43.91 -18.13
CA VAL A 10 6.50 -43.58 -18.82
C VAL A 10 6.79 -42.48 -19.82
N LEU A 11 6.76 -42.87 -21.09
CA LEU A 11 6.74 -42.00 -22.27
C LEU A 11 5.46 -41.14 -22.17
N SER A 12 5.61 -39.83 -21.99
CA SER A 12 4.49 -38.88 -22.16
C SER A 12 4.65 -38.16 -23.50
N ALA A 13 3.59 -38.26 -24.30
CA ALA A 13 3.47 -37.73 -25.63
C ALA A 13 3.51 -36.19 -25.64
N ILE A 14 4.32 -35.64 -26.55
CA ILE A 14 4.36 -34.21 -26.87
C ILE A 14 3.13 -33.92 -27.74
N VAL A 15 2.11 -33.31 -27.15
CA VAL A 15 1.02 -32.68 -27.91
C VAL A 15 1.51 -31.30 -28.33
N ALA A 16 1.82 -31.14 -29.61
CA ALA A 16 2.09 -29.86 -30.24
C ALA A 16 0.78 -29.06 -30.37
N GLY A 17 0.40 -28.38 -29.29
CA GLY A 17 -0.64 -27.36 -29.31
C GLY A 17 -0.03 -26.01 -29.67
N GLY A 18 -0.33 -25.51 -30.88
CA GLY A 18 0.04 -24.17 -31.31
C GLY A 18 -0.60 -23.11 -30.42
N LEU A 19 0.18 -22.56 -29.49
CA LEU A 19 -0.17 -21.38 -28.73
C LEU A 19 -0.12 -20.16 -29.66
N VAL A 20 -1.29 -19.69 -30.05
CA VAL A 20 -1.46 -18.33 -30.58
C VAL A 20 -1.22 -17.39 -29.40
N LEU A 21 -0.02 -16.85 -29.30
CA LEU A 21 0.32 -15.81 -28.32
C LEU A 21 -0.53 -14.57 -28.61
N PRO A 22 -1.37 -14.09 -27.66
CA PRO A 22 -1.99 -12.79 -27.82
C PRO A 22 -0.88 -11.74 -27.91
N ALA A 23 -0.92 -10.93 -28.97
CA ALA A 23 -0.03 -9.80 -29.14
C ALA A 23 -0.10 -8.92 -27.89
N ALA A 24 1.04 -8.75 -27.22
CA ALA A 24 1.19 -7.85 -26.08
C ALA A 24 0.72 -6.45 -26.50
N THR A 25 -0.39 -6.01 -25.93
CA THR A 25 -0.91 -4.66 -26.14
C THR A 25 0.13 -3.68 -25.59
N PRO A 26 0.60 -2.69 -26.36
CA PRO A 26 1.53 -1.70 -25.84
C PRO A 26 0.88 -0.98 -24.66
N ALA A 27 1.58 -0.97 -23.53
CA ALA A 27 1.24 -0.20 -22.34
C ALA A 27 1.41 1.30 -22.65
N GLN A 28 0.45 1.89 -23.33
CA GLN A 28 0.31 3.33 -23.48
C GLN A 28 -1.02 3.75 -22.86
N ASP A 29 -0.98 4.86 -22.11
CA ASP A 29 -2.11 5.60 -21.51
C ASP A 29 -2.56 5.24 -20.08
N ASN A 30 -1.60 5.02 -19.16
CA ASN A 30 -1.89 5.10 -17.71
C ASN A 30 -1.50 6.44 -17.07
N ASP A 31 -0.91 7.38 -17.83
CA ASP A 31 -0.51 8.68 -17.29
C ASP A 31 -1.73 9.60 -17.03
N ASP A 32 -2.76 9.53 -17.87
CA ASP A 32 -3.98 10.34 -17.70
C ASP A 32 -4.82 9.88 -16.48
N ALA A 33 -4.88 8.58 -16.21
CA ALA A 33 -5.57 8.05 -15.04
C ALA A 33 -4.89 8.48 -13.71
N ASN A 34 -3.57 8.68 -13.70
CA ASN A 34 -2.84 9.17 -12.54
C ASN A 34 -2.98 10.68 -12.34
N ALA A 35 -3.15 11.45 -13.41
CA ALA A 35 -3.41 12.88 -13.31
C ALA A 35 -4.73 13.15 -12.58
N ASP A 36 -5.80 12.42 -12.92
CA ASP A 36 -7.10 12.54 -12.25
C ASP A 36 -7.08 12.06 -10.80
N LEU A 37 -6.29 11.05 -10.46
CA LEU A 37 -6.14 10.60 -9.06
C LEU A 37 -5.45 11.65 -8.18
N ARG A 38 -4.50 12.41 -8.74
CA ARG A 38 -3.85 13.54 -8.05
C ARG A 38 -4.81 14.72 -7.87
N SER A 39 -5.75 14.90 -8.79
CA SER A 39 -6.82 15.92 -8.73
C SER A 39 -7.89 15.61 -7.69
N ASN A 40 -8.13 14.33 -7.39
CA ASN A 40 -9.20 13.85 -6.49
C ASN A 40 -8.69 13.44 -5.11
N ALA A 41 -7.56 14.03 -4.67
CA ALA A 41 -6.99 13.79 -3.36
C ALA A 41 -7.83 14.45 -2.27
N VAL A 42 -8.15 13.70 -1.22
CA VAL A 42 -8.87 14.17 -0.03
C VAL A 42 -7.97 14.04 1.17
N CYS A 43 -7.80 15.14 1.91
CA CYS A 43 -7.16 15.10 3.21
C CYS A 43 -8.19 14.75 4.29
N MET A 44 -7.79 13.83 5.16
CA MET A 44 -8.62 13.44 6.29
C MET A 44 -7.78 13.42 7.56
N LEU A 45 -8.44 13.61 8.70
CA LEU A 45 -7.81 13.47 10.00
C LEU A 45 -8.62 12.56 10.91
N ARG A 46 -7.93 11.98 11.88
CA ARG A 46 -8.52 11.25 12.98
C ARG A 46 -7.60 11.41 14.18
N PRO A 47 -8.09 11.60 15.41
CA PRO A 47 -7.22 11.54 16.58
C PRO A 47 -6.63 10.14 16.75
N PHE A 48 -5.36 10.05 17.14
CA PHE A 48 -4.78 8.77 17.53
C PHE A 48 -5.61 8.12 18.64
N GLY A 49 -5.85 6.81 18.49
CA GLY A 49 -6.60 6.03 19.48
C GLY A 49 -5.89 5.97 20.84
N ASP A 50 -6.68 5.79 21.90
CA ASP A 50 -6.17 5.50 23.24
C ASP A 50 -5.82 4.01 23.36
N VAL A 51 -4.73 3.62 22.70
CA VAL A 51 -4.24 2.23 22.69
C VAL A 51 -2.79 2.16 23.21
N PRO A 52 -2.36 1.01 23.79
CA PRO A 52 -1.01 0.88 24.36
C PRO A 52 0.13 1.18 23.38
N GLN A 53 -0.10 0.98 22.08
CA GLN A 53 0.88 1.20 21.02
C GLN A 53 1.12 2.68 20.70
N VAL A 54 0.18 3.56 21.06
CA VAL A 54 0.32 5.00 20.89
C VAL A 54 0.93 5.57 22.18
N PRO A 55 2.11 6.22 22.10
CA PRO A 55 2.68 6.91 23.25
C PRO A 55 1.68 7.90 23.85
N VAL A 56 1.59 7.98 25.18
CA VAL A 56 0.61 8.85 25.87
C VAL A 56 0.64 10.28 25.34
N ALA A 57 1.83 10.82 25.07
CA ALA A 57 2.01 12.16 24.52
C ALA A 57 1.34 12.38 23.14
N ARG A 58 1.12 11.32 22.37
CA ARG A 58 0.52 11.36 21.02
C ARG A 58 -0.98 11.04 21.01
N ARG A 59 -1.54 10.50 22.09
CA ARG A 59 -2.97 10.15 22.14
C ARG A 59 -3.82 11.40 21.98
N GLY A 60 -4.88 11.30 21.18
CA GLY A 60 -5.72 12.44 20.84
C GLY A 60 -5.09 13.45 19.85
N GLN A 61 -3.79 13.35 19.54
CA GLN A 61 -3.20 14.19 18.50
C GLN A 61 -3.77 13.81 17.12
N PRO A 62 -3.89 14.78 16.20
CA PRO A 62 -4.40 14.51 14.87
C PRO A 62 -3.43 13.62 14.08
N PHE A 63 -3.89 12.43 13.73
CA PHE A 63 -3.31 11.62 12.66
C PHE A 63 -3.93 12.04 11.34
N ARG A 64 -3.09 12.42 10.39
CA ARG A 64 -3.49 13.00 9.10
C ARG A 64 -3.16 12.03 7.99
N ILE A 65 -4.07 11.88 7.05
CA ILE A 65 -3.90 11.00 5.90
C ILE A 65 -4.32 11.72 4.62
N LEU A 66 -3.81 11.23 3.52
CA LEU A 66 -4.24 11.58 2.18
C LEU A 66 -4.87 10.35 1.54
N THR A 67 -6.03 10.50 0.93
CA THR A 67 -6.71 9.40 0.25
C THR A 67 -7.32 9.89 -1.07
N ILE A 68 -7.96 8.98 -1.79
CA ILE A 68 -8.74 9.28 -2.99
C ILE A 68 -10.22 9.34 -2.62
N GLU A 69 -10.99 10.20 -3.30
CA GLU A 69 -12.41 10.44 -3.03
C GLU A 69 -13.25 9.17 -2.82
N ARG A 70 -13.05 8.14 -3.66
CA ARG A 70 -13.80 6.87 -3.57
C ARG A 70 -13.61 6.09 -2.27
N ALA A 71 -12.51 6.32 -1.55
CA ALA A 71 -12.20 5.64 -0.30
C ALA A 71 -12.61 6.44 0.94
N ALA A 72 -12.94 7.73 0.77
CA ALA A 72 -13.21 8.63 1.88
C ALA A 72 -14.43 8.20 2.72
N SER A 73 -15.51 7.73 2.09
CA SER A 73 -16.71 7.28 2.82
C SER A 73 -16.44 6.07 3.74
N GLY A 74 -15.60 5.14 3.30
CA GLY A 74 -15.17 4.02 4.14
C GLY A 74 -14.32 4.45 5.33
N LEU A 75 -13.48 5.48 5.15
CA LEU A 75 -12.66 6.05 6.21
C LEU A 75 -13.49 6.90 7.18
N GLU A 76 -14.53 7.60 6.71
CA GLU A 76 -15.50 8.29 7.55
C GLU A 76 -16.20 7.33 8.52
N ALA A 77 -16.62 6.16 8.04
CA ALA A 77 -17.16 5.10 8.89
C ALA A 77 -16.16 4.58 9.94
N LYS A 78 -14.85 4.76 9.70
CA LYS A 78 -13.76 4.47 10.63
C LYS A 78 -13.38 5.67 11.52
N GLY A 79 -14.17 6.75 11.50
CA GLY A 79 -14.00 7.92 12.35
C GLY A 79 -12.99 8.95 11.83
N PHE A 80 -12.61 8.89 10.56
CA PHE A 80 -11.87 9.98 9.92
C PHE A 80 -12.82 11.10 9.52
N THR A 81 -12.35 12.34 9.56
CA THR A 81 -13.09 13.51 9.10
C THR A 81 -12.34 14.18 7.97
N ARG A 82 -13.06 14.59 6.93
CA ARG A 82 -12.50 15.39 5.84
C ARG A 82 -12.05 16.74 6.36
N VAL A 83 -10.89 17.19 5.89
CA VAL A 83 -10.32 18.50 6.22
C VAL A 83 -9.63 19.12 5.02
N ASP A 84 -9.44 20.43 5.09
CA ASP A 84 -8.62 21.13 4.11
C ASP A 84 -7.17 20.62 4.16
N CYS A 85 -6.58 20.34 2.99
CA CYS A 85 -5.22 19.83 2.92
C CYS A 85 -4.15 20.80 3.46
N THR A 86 -4.46 22.11 3.49
CA THR A 86 -3.65 23.15 4.13
C THR A 86 -3.62 22.95 5.64
N VAL A 87 -4.78 22.67 6.25
CA VAL A 87 -4.88 22.34 7.69
C VAL A 87 -4.14 21.04 7.99
N ALA A 88 -4.12 20.10 7.04
CA ALA A 88 -3.40 18.85 7.19
C ALA A 88 -1.88 18.96 6.99
N ASP A 89 -1.35 20.10 6.52
CA ASP A 89 0.06 20.25 6.09
C ASP A 89 0.46 19.23 4.99
N LEU A 90 -0.47 18.87 4.11
CA LEU A 90 -0.27 17.88 3.02
C LEU A 90 -0.45 18.48 1.62
N VAL A 91 -0.49 19.81 1.48
CA VAL A 91 -0.56 20.48 0.17
C VAL A 91 0.76 20.33 -0.59
N LEU A 92 1.88 20.42 0.13
CA LEU A 92 3.21 20.43 -0.47
C LEU A 92 3.60 19.03 -0.95
N ALA A 93 4.11 18.91 -2.18
CA ALA A 93 4.52 17.63 -2.76
C ALA A 93 5.54 16.89 -1.88
N GLY A 94 6.52 17.58 -1.30
CA GLY A 94 7.50 16.98 -0.39
C GLY A 94 6.88 16.42 0.89
N LYS A 95 5.82 17.05 1.41
CA LYS A 95 5.09 16.55 2.60
C LYS A 95 4.29 15.28 2.27
N ARG A 96 3.67 15.25 1.09
CA ARG A 96 2.95 14.06 0.59
C ARG A 96 3.90 12.88 0.38
N ALA A 97 5.05 13.13 -0.25
CA ALA A 97 6.08 12.11 -0.44
C ALA A 97 6.62 11.60 0.91
N GLY A 98 6.96 12.49 1.84
CA GLY A 98 7.41 12.09 3.18
C GLY A 98 6.37 11.25 3.93
N TRP A 99 5.10 11.66 3.91
CA TRP A 99 4.01 10.88 4.51
C TRP A 99 3.85 9.50 3.86
N ARG A 100 3.90 9.42 2.52
CA ARG A 100 3.89 8.14 1.78
C ARG A 100 5.04 7.25 2.26
N ASP A 101 6.26 7.77 2.26
CA ASP A 101 7.45 7.00 2.61
C ASP A 101 7.38 6.47 4.05
N GLU A 102 6.94 7.30 5.00
CA GLU A 102 6.74 6.90 6.39
C GLU A 102 5.72 5.75 6.54
N ILE A 103 4.56 5.88 5.90
CA ILE A 103 3.47 4.89 5.99
C ILE A 103 3.85 3.60 5.25
N CYS A 104 4.46 3.70 4.08
CA CYS A 104 4.90 2.53 3.32
C CYS A 104 6.06 1.79 3.99
N GLU A 105 6.95 2.51 4.66
CA GLU A 105 7.98 1.90 5.51
C GLU A 105 7.36 1.13 6.68
N LEU A 106 6.34 1.70 7.35
CA LEU A 106 5.57 0.99 8.38
C LEU A 106 4.84 -0.24 7.84
N ALA A 107 4.25 -0.14 6.64
CA ALA A 107 3.61 -1.26 5.97
C ALA A 107 4.60 -2.39 5.65
N SER A 108 5.86 -2.04 5.33
CA SER A 108 6.89 -3.03 4.97
C SER A 108 7.49 -3.79 6.16
N LYS A 109 7.42 -3.23 7.38
CA LYS A 109 8.15 -3.73 8.56
C LYS A 109 7.36 -4.66 9.49
N GLY A 110 6.08 -4.90 9.24
CA GLY A 110 5.21 -5.64 10.17
C GLY A 110 4.78 -7.01 9.68
N ASN A 111 4.78 -8.00 10.58
CA ASN A 111 3.97 -9.22 10.42
C ASN A 111 2.47 -8.89 10.68
N GLU A 112 1.58 -9.84 10.42
CA GLU A 112 0.13 -9.61 10.54
C GLU A 112 -0.30 -9.13 11.94
N ALA A 113 0.30 -9.66 13.01
CA ALA A 113 0.02 -9.23 14.37
C ALA A 113 0.37 -7.75 14.61
N VAL A 114 1.52 -7.30 14.07
CA VAL A 114 1.94 -5.90 14.13
C VAL A 114 0.99 -5.03 13.30
N GLN A 115 0.61 -5.45 12.09
CA GLN A 115 -0.33 -4.70 11.25
C GLN A 115 -1.70 -4.51 11.94
N ASN A 116 -2.20 -5.53 12.64
CA ASN A 116 -3.46 -5.45 13.39
C ASN A 116 -3.37 -4.50 14.60
N GLN A 117 -2.19 -4.42 15.24
CA GLN A 117 -1.96 -3.46 16.31
C GLN A 117 -1.91 -2.02 15.79
N LEU A 118 -1.24 -1.83 14.65
CA LEU A 118 -1.14 -0.52 13.99
C LEU A 118 -2.51 -0.07 13.48
N GLU A 119 -3.35 -0.97 12.96
CA GLU A 119 -4.72 -0.63 12.56
C GLU A 119 -5.53 -0.03 13.71
N ARG A 120 -5.41 -0.55 14.93
CA ARG A 120 -6.10 0.02 16.10
C ARG A 120 -5.59 1.42 16.46
N ALA A 121 -4.30 1.67 16.26
CA ALA A 121 -3.67 2.96 16.54
C ALA A 121 -4.01 4.03 15.49
N TYR A 122 -3.90 3.68 14.21
CA TYR A 122 -4.04 4.58 13.07
C TYR A 122 -5.47 4.62 12.51
N GLY A 123 -6.31 3.65 12.86
CA GLY A 123 -7.67 3.52 12.36
C GLY A 123 -7.81 2.76 11.04
N GLU A 124 -6.70 2.42 10.39
CA GLU A 124 -6.65 1.65 9.15
C GLU A 124 -5.33 0.88 9.07
N ARG A 125 -5.32 -0.23 8.33
CA ARG A 125 -4.11 -1.04 8.12
C ARG A 125 -3.05 -0.22 7.36
N PRO A 126 -1.79 -0.19 7.83
CA PRO A 126 -0.71 0.51 7.13
C PRO A 126 -0.55 0.13 5.65
N ALA A 127 -0.78 -1.13 5.28
CA ALA A 127 -0.76 -1.56 3.88
C ALA A 127 -1.81 -0.85 3.00
N VAL A 128 -3.01 -0.64 3.55
CA VAL A 128 -4.09 0.09 2.87
C VAL A 128 -3.74 1.57 2.76
N LEU A 129 -3.21 2.15 3.84
CA LEU A 129 -2.76 3.54 3.85
C LEU A 129 -1.61 3.78 2.87
N CYS A 130 -0.66 2.84 2.74
CA CYS A 130 0.43 2.91 1.76
C CYS A 130 -0.11 2.89 0.33
N ALA A 131 -1.03 1.97 0.01
CA ALA A 131 -1.63 1.92 -1.33
C ALA A 131 -2.36 3.23 -1.69
N MET A 132 -3.05 3.84 -0.73
CA MET A 132 -3.67 5.17 -0.91
C MET A 132 -2.61 6.25 -1.10
N ALA A 133 -1.51 6.17 -0.35
CA ALA A 133 -0.43 7.12 -0.45
C ALA A 133 0.27 7.06 -1.81
N GLU A 134 0.53 5.86 -2.33
CA GLU A 134 1.12 5.67 -3.65
C GLU A 134 0.18 6.16 -4.76
N ALA A 135 -1.13 5.95 -4.62
CA ALA A 135 -2.11 6.43 -5.58
C ALA A 135 -2.12 7.96 -5.70
N VAL A 136 -1.80 8.70 -4.62
CA VAL A 136 -1.86 10.17 -4.62
C VAL A 136 -0.48 10.83 -4.77
N ALA A 137 0.52 10.32 -4.06
CA ALA A 137 1.88 10.87 -4.02
C ALA A 137 2.83 10.23 -5.04
N GLY A 138 2.38 9.23 -5.80
CA GLY A 138 3.20 8.44 -6.72
C GLY A 138 3.88 7.25 -6.04
N GLN A 139 4.43 6.35 -6.84
CA GLN A 139 5.02 5.08 -6.38
C GLN A 139 6.10 5.27 -5.31
N TRP A 140 6.09 4.42 -4.28
CA TRP A 140 7.15 4.41 -3.28
C TRP A 140 8.35 3.62 -3.79
N GLU A 141 9.51 4.28 -3.90
CA GLU A 141 10.76 3.61 -4.16
C GLU A 141 11.27 3.01 -2.85
N ARG A 142 11.02 1.71 -2.66
CA ARG A 142 11.57 0.99 -1.51
C ARG A 142 13.09 1.22 -1.51
N PRO A 143 13.68 1.72 -0.42
CA PRO A 143 15.13 1.81 -0.29
C PRO A 143 15.67 0.40 -0.54
N GLY A 144 16.38 0.22 -1.65
CA GLY A 144 16.96 -1.07 -1.98
C GLY A 144 17.77 -1.52 -0.77
N ARG A 145 17.46 -2.70 -0.21
CA ARG A 145 18.44 -3.39 0.65
C ARG A 145 19.66 -3.46 -0.22
N GLY A 146 20.69 -2.68 0.11
CA GLY A 146 21.81 -2.43 -0.77
C GLY A 146 22.22 -3.71 -1.47
N SER A 147 22.33 -3.65 -2.79
CA SER A 147 23.29 -4.47 -3.51
C SER A 147 24.62 -4.20 -2.81
N GLY A 148 24.95 -5.02 -1.81
CA GLY A 148 26.27 -5.00 -1.21
C GLY A 148 27.23 -5.39 -2.31
N GLU A 149 27.90 -4.39 -2.88
CA GLU A 149 29.22 -4.59 -3.49
C GLU A 149 30.21 -5.13 -2.45
#